data_AF-A0A6G3XIL9-F1
#
_entry.id   AF-A0A6G3XIL9-F1
#
_cell.length_a   1.000
_cell.length_b   1.000
_cell.length_c   1.000
_cell.angle_alpha   90.00
_cell.angle_beta   90.00
_cell.angle_gamma   90.00
#
_symmetry.space_group_name_H-M   'P 1'
#
loop_
_entity.id
_entity.type
_entity.pdbx_description
1 polymer ?
#
loop_
_entity_poly.entity_id
_entity_poly.type
_entity_poly.pdbx_seq_one_letter_code
_entity_poly.pdbx_strand_id
1 'polypeptide(L)'
;MLPAEGFKVGLEALGTFKKRVDAVLSTFEGSPGSAQKIAAHALSEASFSGSGGFAEAKGLHSQYERVHERLTALSKNLGLQIEAMQIAVMGAGGNFSNIDEEERRRFWEIRTEIGRQHEEAERERAAAEAEKRGESAPERSDDDQAGDLY
;
A
#
# COMPACT_ATOMS: atom_id res chain seq x y z
N MET A 1 -18.62 -18.97 40.27
CA MET A 1 -19.50 -18.21 39.36
C MET A 1 -18.87 -16.85 39.09
N LEU A 2 -17.94 -16.75 38.12
CA LEU A 2 -17.48 -15.50 37.49
C LEU A 2 -16.77 -15.82 36.15
N PRO A 3 -17.49 -15.84 35.02
CA PRO A 3 -16.89 -15.60 33.71
C PRO A 3 -17.58 -14.49 32.88
N ALA A 4 -18.73 -13.98 33.33
CA ALA A 4 -19.53 -13.01 32.57
C ALA A 4 -19.02 -11.56 32.68
N GLU A 5 -18.40 -11.17 33.79
CA GLU A 5 -17.94 -9.79 33.99
C GLU A 5 -16.68 -9.46 33.19
N GLY A 6 -15.68 -10.34 33.18
CA GLY A 6 -14.46 -10.15 32.39
C GLY A 6 -14.72 -10.08 30.89
N PHE A 7 -15.73 -10.82 30.41
CA PHE A 7 -16.17 -10.76 29.02
C PHE A 7 -16.78 -9.41 28.64
N LYS A 8 -17.63 -8.84 29.51
CA LYS A 8 -18.22 -7.50 29.31
C LYS A 8 -17.15 -6.41 29.29
N VAL A 9 -16.21 -6.44 30.24
CA VAL A 9 -15.09 -5.49 30.30
C VAL A 9 -14.21 -5.60 29.05
N GLY A 10 -13.94 -6.82 28.57
CA GLY A 10 -13.20 -7.05 27.32
C GLY A 10 -13.91 -6.46 26.09
N LEU A 11 -15.24 -6.61 26.00
CA LEU A 11 -16.03 -6.06 24.89
C LEU A 11 -16.08 -4.53 24.91
N GLU A 12 -16.22 -3.92 26.09
CA GLU A 12 -16.18 -2.46 26.26
C GLU A 12 -14.80 -1.87 25.90
N ALA A 13 -13.73 -2.55 26.31
CA ALA A 13 -12.36 -2.16 25.96
C ALA A 13 -12.13 -2.24 24.44
N LEU A 14 -12.60 -3.30 23.80
CA LEU A 14 -12.49 -3.50 22.36
C LEU A 14 -13.30 -2.44 21.57
N GLY A 15 -14.51 -2.12 22.02
CA GLY A 15 -15.31 -1.04 21.44
C GLY A 15 -14.66 0.34 21.59
N THR A 16 -14.01 0.60 22.72
CA THR A 16 -13.23 1.84 22.93
C THR A 16 -12.01 1.90 22.02
N PHE A 17 -11.33 0.78 21.84
CA PHE A 17 -10.18 0.69 20.94
C PHE A 17 -10.60 0.93 19.48
N LYS A 18 -11.69 0.32 19.00
CA LYS A 18 -12.27 0.58 17.67
C LYS A 18 -12.48 2.08 17.44
N LYS A 19 -13.16 2.77 18.37
CA LYS A 19 -13.43 4.22 18.25
C LYS A 19 -12.16 5.05 18.11
N ARG A 20 -11.07 4.66 18.79
CA ARG A 20 -9.77 5.34 18.67
C ARG A 20 -9.14 5.11 17.31
N VAL A 21 -9.17 3.88 16.81
CA VAL A 21 -8.65 3.52 15.48
C VAL A 21 -9.44 4.25 14.39
N ASP A 22 -10.78 4.26 14.47
CA ASP A 22 -11.67 5.00 13.55
C ASP A 22 -11.33 6.50 13.53
N ALA A 23 -11.10 7.10 14.70
CA ALA A 23 -10.74 8.50 14.82
C ALA A 23 -9.36 8.80 14.21
N VAL A 24 -8.39 7.90 14.40
CA VAL A 24 -7.05 8.04 13.79
C VAL A 24 -7.13 7.93 12.28
N LEU A 25 -7.88 6.97 11.73
CA LEU A 25 -8.07 6.84 10.28
C LEU A 25 -8.70 8.09 9.68
N SER A 26 -9.81 8.56 10.27
CA SER A 26 -10.50 9.77 9.83
C SER A 26 -9.59 11.01 9.88
N THR A 27 -8.84 11.16 10.97
CA THR A 27 -7.87 12.26 11.12
C THR A 27 -6.75 12.17 10.08
N PHE A 28 -6.24 10.97 9.82
CA PHE A 28 -5.20 10.74 8.83
C PHE A 28 -5.68 11.05 7.42
N GLU A 29 -6.85 10.54 7.01
CA GLU A 29 -7.44 10.79 5.69
C GLU A 29 -7.78 12.28 5.47
N GLY A 30 -8.23 12.97 6.52
CA GLY A 30 -8.46 14.42 6.50
C GLY A 30 -7.18 15.26 6.51
N SER A 31 -6.03 14.67 6.81
CA SER A 31 -4.76 15.39 6.91
C SER A 31 -4.14 15.68 5.54
N PRO A 32 -3.24 16.68 5.42
CA PRO A 32 -2.44 16.89 4.21
C PRO A 32 -1.55 15.69 3.84
N GLY A 33 -1.32 14.78 4.79
CA GLY A 33 -0.51 13.59 4.60
C GLY A 33 -1.26 12.39 4.02
N SER A 34 -2.57 12.47 3.79
CA SER A 34 -3.32 11.37 3.18
C SER A 34 -2.87 11.14 1.74
N ALA A 35 -2.95 9.90 1.28
CA ALA A 35 -2.53 9.54 -0.08
C ALA A 35 -3.26 10.37 -1.14
N GLN A 36 -4.56 10.64 -0.93
CA GLN A 36 -5.35 11.47 -1.82
C GLN A 36 -4.87 12.93 -1.85
N LYS A 37 -4.56 13.52 -0.69
CA LYS A 37 -4.09 14.91 -0.62
C LYS A 37 -2.70 15.06 -1.21
N ILE A 38 -1.80 14.12 -0.91
CA ILE A 38 -0.46 14.11 -1.50
C ILE A 38 -0.59 13.99 -3.02
N ALA A 39 -1.33 13.01 -3.54
CA ALA A 39 -1.53 12.80 -4.98
C ALA A 39 -2.16 14.02 -5.70
N ALA A 40 -3.00 14.78 -5.02
CA ALA A 40 -3.60 15.99 -5.59
C ALA A 40 -2.58 17.14 -5.79
N HIS A 41 -1.41 17.08 -5.16
CA HIS A 41 -0.36 18.09 -5.24
C HIS A 41 0.78 17.74 -6.22
N ALA A 42 0.52 16.86 -7.19
CA ALA A 42 1.47 16.54 -8.25
C ALA A 42 1.78 17.76 -9.12
N LEU A 43 3.07 18.12 -9.20
CA LEU A 43 3.56 19.21 -10.05
C LEU A 43 4.01 18.68 -11.42
N SER A 44 3.50 19.29 -12.48
CA SER A 44 3.91 18.94 -13.85
C SER A 44 5.34 19.35 -14.15
N GLU A 45 6.01 18.67 -15.09
CA GLU A 45 7.35 19.05 -15.59
C GLU A 45 7.42 20.54 -16.01
N ALA A 46 6.36 21.05 -16.63
CA ALA A 46 6.25 22.45 -17.05
C ALA A 46 6.32 23.46 -15.88
N SER A 47 5.97 23.03 -14.67
CA SER A 47 6.11 23.83 -13.44
C SER A 47 7.57 24.02 -13.04
N PHE A 48 8.47 23.15 -13.50
CA PHE A 48 9.91 23.23 -13.24
C PHE A 48 10.68 23.86 -14.40
N SER A 49 10.34 23.54 -15.65
CA SER A 49 11.10 23.99 -16.83
C SER A 49 10.66 25.36 -17.37
N GLY A 50 9.45 25.82 -17.03
CA GLY A 50 8.83 27.01 -17.64
C GLY A 50 8.77 26.94 -19.17
N SER A 51 8.50 28.07 -19.83
CA SER A 51 8.43 28.17 -21.29
C SER A 51 9.78 28.03 -22.00
N GLY A 52 10.90 28.08 -21.25
CA GLY A 52 12.26 28.14 -21.79
C GLY A 52 12.95 26.79 -22.00
N GLY A 53 12.39 25.68 -21.48
CA GLY A 53 12.89 24.33 -21.73
C GLY A 53 14.32 24.10 -21.21
N PHE A 54 14.51 24.14 -19.89
CA PHE A 54 15.80 23.85 -19.25
C PHE A 54 15.98 22.34 -19.02
N ALA A 55 17.06 21.74 -19.51
CA ALA A 55 17.26 20.29 -19.46
C ALA A 55 17.44 19.78 -18.02
N GLU A 56 18.10 20.54 -17.16
CA GLU A 56 18.35 20.22 -15.76
C GLU A 56 17.06 20.32 -14.92
N ALA A 57 16.06 21.08 -15.37
CA ALA A 57 14.75 21.09 -14.75
C ALA A 57 14.03 19.74 -14.89
N LYS A 58 14.32 18.97 -15.94
CA LYS A 58 13.81 17.60 -16.09
C LYS A 58 14.38 16.65 -15.04
N GLY A 59 15.66 16.80 -14.73
CA GLY A 59 16.31 16.04 -13.66
C GLY A 59 15.75 16.39 -12.28
N LEU A 60 15.43 17.66 -12.03
CA LEU A 60 14.77 18.06 -10.79
C LEU A 60 13.33 17.51 -10.70
N HIS A 61 12.56 17.58 -11.80
CA HIS A 61 11.21 17.03 -11.88
C HIS A 61 11.21 15.51 -11.64
N SER A 62 12.13 14.76 -12.25
CA SER A 62 12.21 13.29 -12.04
C SER A 62 12.51 12.92 -10.59
N GLN A 63 13.38 13.68 -9.92
CA GLN A 63 13.68 13.48 -8.50
C GLN A 63 12.48 13.86 -7.62
N TYR A 64 11.76 14.92 -7.98
CA TYR A 64 10.51 15.29 -7.32
C TYR A 64 9.45 14.18 -7.46
N GLU A 65 9.22 13.67 -8.67
CA GLU A 65 8.26 12.57 -8.92
C GLU A 65 8.59 11.35 -8.08
N ARG A 66 9.87 10.94 -8.05
CA ARG A 66 10.30 9.81 -7.24
C ARG A 66 9.97 9.98 -5.75
N VAL A 67 10.19 11.16 -5.19
CA VAL A 67 9.85 11.45 -3.79
C VAL A 67 8.34 11.47 -3.60
N HIS A 68 7.62 12.12 -4.53
CA HIS A 68 6.18 12.27 -4.48
C HIS A 68 5.46 10.91 -4.55
N GLU A 69 5.86 10.02 -5.47
CA GLU A 69 5.38 8.65 -5.58
C GLU A 69 5.64 7.86 -4.29
N ARG A 70 6.86 7.96 -3.75
CA ARG A 70 7.24 7.24 -2.54
C ARG A 70 6.43 7.68 -1.32
N LEU A 71 6.21 8.98 -1.16
CA LEU A 71 5.38 9.52 -0.08
C LEU A 71 3.92 9.11 -0.24
N THR A 72 3.38 9.15 -1.46
CA THR A 72 2.01 8.72 -1.76
C THR A 72 1.81 7.24 -1.41
N ALA A 73 2.74 6.38 -1.83
CA ALA A 73 2.70 4.95 -1.54
C ALA A 73 2.80 4.67 -0.03
N LEU A 74 3.69 5.36 0.67
CA LEU A 74 3.85 5.24 2.12
C LEU A 74 2.56 5.64 2.86
N SER A 75 1.98 6.79 2.52
CA SER A 75 0.74 7.27 3.12
C SER A 75 -0.42 6.33 2.84
N LYS A 76 -0.53 5.78 1.63
CA LYS A 76 -1.54 4.78 1.29
C LYS A 76 -1.39 3.52 2.16
N ASN A 77 -0.16 3.03 2.32
CA ASN A 77 0.10 1.84 3.12
C ASN A 77 -0.27 2.06 4.59
N LEU A 78 0.05 3.23 5.16
CA LEU A 78 -0.33 3.58 6.53
C LEU A 78 -1.85 3.59 6.74
N GLY A 79 -2.61 4.17 5.81
CA GLY A 79 -4.08 4.13 5.85
C GLY A 79 -4.62 2.71 5.86
N LEU A 80 -4.11 1.86 4.96
CA LEU A 80 -4.49 0.44 4.88
C LEU A 80 -4.15 -0.34 6.16
N GLN A 81 -3.02 -0.06 6.81
CA GLN A 81 -2.66 -0.69 8.08
C GLN A 81 -3.61 -0.31 9.22
N ILE A 82 -4.01 0.97 9.29
CA ILE A 82 -4.97 1.45 10.29
C ILE A 82 -6.35 0.80 10.06
N GLU A 83 -6.77 0.70 8.80
CA GLU A 83 -8.03 0.05 8.41
C GLU A 83 -7.99 -1.48 8.70
N ALA A 84 -6.87 -2.14 8.43
CA ALA A 84 -6.69 -3.55 8.78
C ALA A 84 -6.76 -3.79 10.31
N MET A 85 -6.18 -2.89 11.12
CA MET A 85 -6.31 -2.93 12.59
C MET A 85 -7.77 -2.78 13.03
N GLN A 86 -8.52 -1.85 12.43
CA GLN A 86 -9.95 -1.66 12.72
C GLN A 86 -10.72 -2.97 12.51
N ILE A 87 -10.42 -3.70 11.43
CA ILE A 87 -11.14 -4.93 11.11
C ILE A 87 -10.73 -6.09 12.01
N ALA A 88 -9.45 -6.21 12.35
CA ALA A 88 -8.99 -7.21 13.32
C ALA A 88 -9.73 -7.07 14.67
N VAL A 89 -10.00 -5.83 15.09
CA VAL A 89 -10.75 -5.49 16.31
C VAL A 89 -12.21 -5.90 16.19
N MET A 90 -12.85 -5.68 15.04
CA MET A 90 -14.21 -6.17 14.79
C MET A 90 -14.27 -7.70 14.85
N GLY A 91 -13.25 -8.39 14.34
CA GLY A 91 -13.15 -9.85 14.38
C GLY A 91 -12.96 -10.41 15.79
N ALA A 92 -12.15 -9.77 16.63
CA ALA A 92 -11.89 -10.21 18.00
C ALA A 92 -13.11 -10.11 18.94
N GLY A 93 -14.11 -9.28 18.60
CA GLY A 93 -15.30 -9.04 19.41
C GLY A 93 -16.39 -10.10 19.28
N GLY A 94 -16.16 -11.17 18.51
CA GLY A 94 -17.13 -12.25 18.29
C GLY A 94 -18.27 -11.89 17.34
N ASN A 95 -18.26 -10.71 16.72
CA ASN A 95 -19.38 -10.18 15.95
C ASN A 95 -19.25 -10.40 14.44
N PHE A 96 -18.48 -11.41 13.99
CA PHE A 96 -18.27 -11.70 12.56
C PHE A 96 -19.58 -12.00 11.81
N SER A 97 -20.61 -12.50 12.52
CA SER A 97 -21.96 -12.73 11.98
C SER A 97 -22.82 -11.46 11.83
N ASN A 98 -22.36 -10.32 12.38
CA ASN A 98 -23.02 -9.02 12.36
C ASN A 98 -22.17 -7.95 11.63
N ILE A 99 -21.01 -8.34 11.07
CA ILE A 99 -20.25 -7.50 10.14
C ILE A 99 -21.11 -7.40 8.88
N ASP A 100 -21.45 -6.18 8.49
CA ASP A 100 -22.21 -5.92 7.28
C ASP A 100 -21.44 -6.50 6.07
N GLU A 101 -22.15 -6.95 5.03
CA GLU A 101 -21.55 -7.56 3.84
C GLU A 101 -20.51 -6.60 3.20
N GLU A 102 -20.74 -5.29 3.33
CA GLU A 102 -19.83 -4.23 2.89
C GLU A 102 -18.51 -4.21 3.67
N GLU A 103 -18.55 -4.27 5.00
CA GLU A 103 -17.35 -4.29 5.85
C GLU A 103 -16.50 -5.55 5.60
N ARG A 104 -17.16 -6.68 5.37
CA ARG A 104 -16.48 -7.94 5.02
C ARG A 104 -15.83 -7.85 3.64
N ARG A 105 -16.52 -7.27 2.65
CA ARG A 105 -15.95 -7.02 1.32
C ARG A 105 -14.73 -6.13 1.42
N ARG A 106 -14.85 -5.03 2.18
CA ARG A 106 -13.77 -4.06 2.38
C ARG A 106 -12.55 -4.69 3.03
N PHE A 107 -12.74 -5.61 3.99
CA PHE A 107 -11.64 -6.39 4.56
C PHE A 107 -10.86 -7.19 3.52
N TRP A 108 -11.57 -7.91 2.65
CA TRP A 108 -10.92 -8.70 1.61
C TRP A 108 -10.20 -7.82 0.59
N GLU A 109 -10.77 -6.66 0.24
CA GLU A 109 -10.12 -5.66 -0.60
C GLU A 109 -8.81 -5.16 0.03
N ILE A 110 -8.83 -4.75 1.30
CA ILE A 110 -7.62 -4.27 2.00
C ILE A 110 -6.58 -5.38 2.07
N ARG A 111 -6.98 -6.60 2.44
CA ARG A 111 -6.06 -7.75 2.53
C ARG A 111 -5.38 -8.01 1.18
N THR A 112 -6.16 -7.96 0.10
CA THR A 112 -5.67 -8.15 -1.27
C THR A 112 -4.72 -7.02 -1.66
N GLU A 113 -5.08 -5.77 -1.38
CA GLU A 113 -4.25 -4.61 -1.72
C GLU A 113 -2.93 -4.58 -0.93
N ILE A 114 -2.95 -4.91 0.36
CA ILE A 114 -1.73 -5.04 1.18
C ILE A 114 -0.83 -6.16 0.63
N GLY A 115 -1.42 -7.32 0.27
CA GLY A 115 -0.68 -8.43 -0.33
C GLY A 115 -0.01 -8.03 -1.64
N ARG A 116 -0.77 -7.37 -2.53
CA ARG A 116 -0.28 -6.86 -3.82
C ARG A 116 0.87 -5.87 -3.63
N GLN A 117 0.76 -4.94 -2.69
CA GLN A 117 1.81 -3.97 -2.38
C GLN A 117 3.08 -4.64 -1.83
N HIS A 118 2.93 -5.66 -0.99
CA HIS A 118 4.07 -6.42 -0.48
C HIS A 118 4.80 -7.14 -1.61
N GLU A 119 4.07 -7.84 -2.49
CA GLU A 119 4.66 -8.51 -3.66
C GLU A 119 5.35 -7.54 -4.61
N GLU A 120 4.76 -6.36 -4.85
CA GLU A 120 5.35 -5.32 -5.69
C GLU A 120 6.65 -4.78 -5.09
N ALA A 121 6.68 -4.51 -3.78
CA ALA A 121 7.89 -4.08 -3.09
C ALA A 121 9.00 -5.15 -3.11
N GLU A 122 8.65 -6.44 -3.00
CA GLU A 122 9.61 -7.54 -3.13
C GLU A 122 10.15 -7.65 -4.57
N ARG A 123 9.30 -7.48 -5.59
CA ARG A 123 9.72 -7.42 -6.99
C ARG A 123 10.67 -6.25 -7.27
N GLU A 124 10.36 -5.06 -6.75
CA GLU A 124 11.24 -3.88 -6.87
C GLU A 124 12.60 -4.11 -6.21
N ARG A 125 12.64 -4.72 -5.01
CA ARG A 125 13.88 -5.07 -4.32
C ARG A 125 14.71 -6.06 -5.13
N ALA A 126 14.09 -7.13 -5.61
CA ALA A 126 14.75 -8.13 -6.44
C ALA A 126 15.28 -7.52 -7.76
N ALA A 127 14.52 -6.63 -8.40
CA ALA A 127 14.97 -5.92 -9.60
C ALA A 127 16.16 -4.99 -9.33
N ALA A 128 16.13 -4.22 -8.23
CA ALA A 128 17.23 -3.35 -7.83
C ALA A 128 18.49 -4.14 -7.44
N GLU A 129 18.33 -5.35 -6.89
CA GLU A 129 19.45 -6.26 -6.59
C GLU A 129 20.04 -6.89 -7.86
N ALA A 130 19.20 -7.26 -8.83
CA ALA A 130 19.63 -7.77 -10.14
C ALA A 130 20.37 -6.70 -10.96
N GLU A 131 19.88 -5.46 -10.95
CA GLU A 131 20.52 -4.31 -11.58
C GLU A 131 21.90 -4.02 -10.96
N LYS A 132 22.01 -4.12 -9.64
CA LYS A 132 23.30 -3.99 -8.93
C LYS A 132 24.27 -5.16 -9.18
N ARG A 133 23.77 -6.34 -9.49
CA ARG A 133 24.58 -7.52 -9.87
C ARG A 133 24.99 -7.51 -11.34
N GLY A 134 24.46 -6.59 -12.15
CA GLY A 134 24.77 -6.53 -13.58
C GLY A 134 24.31 -7.76 -14.35
N GLU A 135 23.28 -8.47 -13.86
CA GLU A 135 22.82 -9.72 -14.45
C GLU A 135 21.60 -9.44 -15.33
N SER A 136 21.86 -9.15 -16.60
CA SER A 136 20.88 -9.23 -17.67
C SER A 136 20.34 -10.67 -17.71
N ALA A 137 19.01 -10.83 -17.68
CA ALA A 137 18.33 -12.13 -17.79
C ALA A 137 18.88 -12.98 -18.95
N PRO A 138 18.91 -14.32 -18.83
CA PRO A 138 19.47 -15.17 -19.87
C PRO A 138 18.63 -15.00 -21.15
N GLU A 139 19.31 -14.68 -22.24
CA GLU A 139 18.75 -14.83 -23.58
C GLU A 139 18.21 -16.25 -23.70
N ARG A 140 16.91 -16.37 -24.01
CA ARG A 140 16.40 -17.58 -24.63
C ARG A 140 17.12 -17.73 -25.95
N SER A 141 18.16 -18.56 -25.94
CA SER A 141 18.75 -19.11 -27.15
C SER A 141 17.70 -20.02 -27.77
N ASP A 142 16.93 -19.48 -28.71
CA ASP A 142 16.33 -20.28 -29.78
C ASP A 142 17.49 -20.86 -30.60
N ASP A 143 17.93 -22.06 -30.24
CA ASP A 143 18.79 -22.86 -31.12
C ASP A 143 18.52 -24.34 -30.87
N ASP A 144 17.61 -24.88 -31.67
CA ASP A 144 17.62 -26.30 -32.02
C ASP A 144 17.09 -26.43 -33.46
N GLN A 145 17.92 -25.99 -34.41
CA GLN A 145 17.80 -26.41 -35.80
C GLN A 145 18.30 -27.86 -35.93
N ALA A 146 17.35 -28.70 -36.36
CA ALA A 146 17.52 -29.73 -37.40
C ALA A 146 18.66 -30.74 -37.30
N GLY A 147 18.29 -32.02 -37.24
CA GLY A 147 18.98 -33.07 -38.00
C GLY A 147 19.19 -34.38 -37.26
N ASP A 148 18.42 -35.40 -37.69
CA ASP A 148 18.88 -36.76 -38.07
C ASP A 148 17.81 -37.80 -37.68
N LEU A 149 17.00 -38.30 -38.62
CA LEU A 149 17.29 -39.50 -39.43
C LEU A 149 17.58 -40.74 -38.57
N TYR A 150 16.55 -41.50 -38.23
CA TYR A 150 16.23 -42.84 -38.79
C TYR A 150 14.89 -43.35 -38.26
#